data_AF-A0A7C2IL42-F1
#
_entry.id   AF-A0A7C2IL42-F1
#
_cell.length_a   1.000
_cell.length_b   1.000
_cell.length_c   1.000
_cell.angle_alpha   90.00
_cell.angle_beta   90.00
_cell.angle_gamma   90.00
#
_symmetry.space_group_name_H-M   'P 1'
#
loop_
_entity.id
_entity.type
_entity.pdbx_description
1 polymer ?
#
loop_
_entity_poly.entity_id
_entity_poly.type
_entity_poly.pdbx_seq_one_letter_code
_entity_poly.pdbx_strand_id
1 'polypeptide(L)' 'SGKWLWQAKVIGYMIAALFLRSYERGERVYAAMLARGYEGGVRSVYMYEPGAMELGFMALALLSPLAARIMA' A
#
# COMPACT_ATOMS: atom_id res chain seq x y z
N SER A 1 -31.87 10.38 -11.25
CA SER A 1 -30.42 10.44 -10.96
C SER A 1 -30.03 10.42 -9.47
N GLY A 2 -30.85 9.88 -8.55
CA GLY A 2 -30.52 9.86 -7.11
C GLY A 2 -29.80 8.61 -6.58
N LYS A 3 -29.58 7.60 -7.43
CA LYS A 3 -28.98 6.30 -7.03
C LYS A 3 -27.59 6.44 -6.40
N TRP A 4 -26.81 7.41 -6.86
CA TRP A 4 -25.45 7.64 -6.38
C TRP A 4 -25.41 8.08 -4.90
N LEU A 5 -26.40 8.86 -4.44
CA LEU A 5 -26.48 9.31 -3.04
C LEU A 5 -26.69 8.13 -2.09
N TRP A 6 -27.51 7.16 -2.50
CA TRP A 6 -27.73 5.96 -1.73
C TRP A 6 -26.49 5.05 -1.73
N GLN A 7 -25.82 4.91 -2.87
CA GLN A 7 -24.55 4.16 -2.96
C GLN A 7 -23.47 4.75 -2.06
N ALA A 8 -23.30 6.08 -2.07
CA ALA A 8 -22.35 6.78 -1.21
C ALA A 8 -22.62 6.52 0.28
N LYS A 9 -23.90 6.50 0.68
CA LYS A 9 -24.30 6.17 2.06
C LYS A 9 -23.90 4.74 2.45
N VAL A 10 -24.15 3.76 1.57
CA VAL A 10 -23.79 2.36 1.83
C VAL A 10 -22.28 2.19 1.94
N ILE A 11 -21.52 2.78 1.02
CA ILE A 11 -20.05 2.78 1.05
C ILE A 11 -19.53 3.44 2.34
N GLY A 12 -20.13 4.56 2.76
CA GLY A 12 -19.77 5.23 4.01
C GLY A 12 -19.90 4.31 5.23
N TYR A 13 -20.98 3.54 5.35
CA TYR A 13 -21.13 2.56 6.43
C TYR A 13 -20.08 1.44 6.36
N MET A 14 -19.78 0.95 5.16
CA MET A 14 -18.76 -0.08 4.98
C MET A 14 -17.38 0.43 5.40
N ILE A 15 -17.01 1.64 4.99
CA ILE A 15 -15.74 2.28 5.37
C ILE A 15 -15.68 2.45 6.89
N ALA A 16 -16.73 2.98 7.52
CA ALA A 16 -16.76 3.18 8.98
C ALA A 16 -16.60 1.85 9.74
N ALA A 17 -17.31 0.81 9.32
CA ALA A 17 -17.21 -0.51 9.95
C ALA A 17 -15.82 -1.14 9.76
N LEU A 18 -15.26 -1.04 8.56
CA LEU A 18 -13.91 -1.54 8.26
C LEU A 18 -12.85 -0.78 9.06
N PHE A 19 -12.97 0.54 9.17
CA PHE A 19 -12.06 1.38 9.94
C PHE A 19 -12.04 0.95 11.42
N LEU A 20 -13.20 0.86 12.05
CA LEU A 20 -13.30 0.49 13.47
C LEU A 20 -12.70 -0.90 13.72
N ARG A 21 -13.08 -1.90 12.91
CA ARG A 21 -12.56 -3.27 13.04
C ARG A 21 -11.06 -3.36 12.81
N SER A 22 -10.53 -2.60 11.84
CA SER A 22 -9.10 -2.59 11.54
C SER A 22 -8.30 -1.92 12.66
N TYR A 23 -8.85 -0.85 13.25
CA TYR A 23 -8.26 -0.16 14.39
C TYR A 23 -8.18 -1.06 15.63
N GLU A 24 -9.30 -1.67 16.05
CA GLU A 24 -9.32 -2.60 17.18
C GLU A 24 -8.37 -3.79 16.99
N ARG A 25 -8.32 -4.34 15.76
CA ARG A 25 -7.36 -5.40 15.44
C ARG A 25 -5.93 -4.89 15.51
N GLY A 26 -5.67 -3.68 15.04
CA GLY A 26 -4.37 -3.01 15.12
C GLY A 26 -3.89 -2.89 16.56
N GLU A 27 -4.74 -2.41 17.46
CA GLU A 27 -4.44 -2.33 18.90
C GLU A 27 -4.11 -3.69 19.50
N ARG A 28 -4.90 -4.74 19.21
CA ARG A 28 -4.62 -6.11 19.68
C ARG A 28 -3.28 -6.63 19.18
N VAL A 29 -2.94 -6.37 17.93
CA VAL A 29 -1.66 -6.76 17.34
C VAL A 29 -0.52 -5.96 17.95
N TYR A 30 -0.70 -4.65 18.17
CA TYR A 30 0.30 -3.77 18.79
C TYR A 30 0.60 -4.18 20.23
N ALA A 31 -0.42 -4.51 21.02
CA ALA A 31 -0.24 -5.06 22.37
C ALA A 31 0.58 -6.37 22.35
N ALA A 32 0.30 -7.26 21.39
CA ALA A 32 1.08 -8.49 21.21
C ALA A 32 2.53 -8.21 20.74
N MET A 33 2.75 -7.15 19.95
CA MET A 33 4.08 -6.70 19.55
C MET A 33 4.86 -6.19 20.76
N LEU A 34 4.25 -5.35 21.61
CA LEU A 34 4.88 -4.85 22.84
C LEU A 34 5.29 -6.00 23.77
N ALA A 35 4.42 -7.01 23.95
CA ALA A 35 4.73 -8.19 24.75
C ALA A 35 5.93 -9.01 24.22
N ARG A 36 6.24 -8.90 22.93
CA ARG A 36 7.40 -9.55 22.28
C ARG A 36 8.65 -8.66 22.22
N GLY A 37 8.62 -7.48 22.84
CA GLY A 37 9.75 -6.53 22.87
C GLY A 37 9.80 -5.59 21.66
N TYR A 38 8.66 -5.19 21.10
CA TYR A 38 8.63 -4.18 20.04
C TYR A 38 9.00 -2.78 20.55
N GLU A 39 9.98 -2.15 19.92
CA GLU A 39 10.56 -0.86 20.35
C GLU A 39 10.04 0.35 19.53
N GLY A 40 9.02 0.17 18.68
CA GLY A 40 8.42 1.28 17.92
C GLY A 40 8.98 1.51 16.51
N GLY A 41 9.96 0.72 16.06
CA GLY A 41 10.53 0.81 14.72
C GLY A 41 9.89 -0.15 13.71
N VAL A 42 9.80 0.24 12.44
CA VAL A 42 9.46 -0.71 11.36
C VAL A 42 10.69 -1.59 11.08
N ARG A 43 10.64 -2.86 11.47
CA ARG A 43 11.69 -3.82 11.08
C ARG A 43 11.38 -4.36 9.70
N SER A 44 12.20 -4.02 8.70
CA SER A 44 12.17 -4.70 7.41
C SER A 44 12.70 -6.12 7.60
N VAL A 45 11.91 -7.11 7.23
CA VAL A 45 12.34 -8.53 7.20
C VAL A 45 13.26 -8.78 6.00
N TYR A 46 13.12 -7.96 4.95
CA TYR A 46 13.91 -8.02 3.73
C TYR A 46 14.59 -6.68 3.52
N MET A 47 15.93 -6.66 3.58
CA MET A 47 16.69 -5.61 2.92
C MET A 47 16.70 -5.94 1.44
N TYR A 48 16.10 -5.07 0.64
CA TYR A 48 16.09 -5.21 -0.81
C TYR A 48 17.35 -4.58 -1.37
N GLU A 49 18.19 -5.40 -1.99
CA GLU A 49 19.32 -4.95 -2.80
C GLU A 49 18.95 -5.18 -4.27
N PRO A 50 18.76 -4.12 -5.08
CA PRO A 50 18.33 -4.29 -6.46
C PRO A 50 19.38 -5.02 -7.28
N GLY A 51 18.97 -6.09 -7.95
CA GLY A 51 19.84 -6.83 -8.87
C GLY A 51 20.11 -6.04 -10.15
N ALA A 52 21.21 -6.37 -10.85
CA ALA A 52 21.55 -5.74 -12.13
C ALA A 52 20.42 -5.84 -13.18
N MET A 53 19.64 -6.93 -13.15
CA MET A 53 18.51 -7.15 -14.05
C MET A 53 17.33 -6.22 -13.74
N GLU A 54 17.07 -5.93 -12.46
CA GLU A 54 16.03 -4.99 -12.04
C GLU A 54 16.40 -3.56 -12.42
N LEU A 55 17.67 -3.17 -12.23
CA LEU A 55 18.17 -1.87 -12.69
C LEU A 55 18.08 -1.73 -14.22
N GLY A 56 18.45 -2.78 -14.96
CA GLY A 56 18.30 -2.81 -16.42
C GLY A 56 16.84 -2.68 -16.88
N PHE A 57 15.92 -3.39 -16.20
CA PHE A 57 14.49 -3.30 -16.46
C PHE A 57 13.95 -1.88 -16.16
N MET A 58 14.34 -1.29 -15.03
CA MET A 58 13.95 0.09 -14.68
C MET A 58 14.45 1.10 -15.71
N ALA A 59 15.70 0.97 -16.16
CA ALA A 59 16.26 1.86 -17.18
C ALA A 59 15.51 1.73 -18.51
N LEU A 60 15.21 0.51 -18.94
CA LEU A 60 14.47 0.26 -20.18
C LEU A 60 13.02 0.79 -20.10
N ALA A 61 12.35 0.59 -18.96
CA ALA A 61 11.01 1.13 -18.73
C ALA A 61 10.98 2.67 -18.78
N LEU A 62 11.98 3.32 -18.18
CA LEU A 62 12.11 4.79 -18.18
C LEU A 62 12.46 5.38 -19.55
N LEU A 63 13.23 4.65 -20.38
CA LEU A 63 13.63 5.10 -21.73
C LEU A 63 12.56 4.83 -22.80
N SER A 64 11.63 3.89 -22.54
CA SER A 64 10.54 3.54 -23.46
C SER A 64 9.69 4.73 -23.97
N PRO A 65 9.34 5.74 -23.16
CA PRO A 65 8.53 6.87 -23.63
C PRO A 65 9.33 7.79 -24.55
N LEU A 66 10.64 7.94 -24.31
CA LEU A 66 11.51 8.76 -25.15
C LEU A 66 11.69 8.13 -26.53
N ALA A 67 11.87 6.81 -26.60
CA ALA A 67 11.91 6.07 -27.85
C ALA A 67 10.60 6.23 -28.65
N ALA A 68 9.45 6.15 -27.98
CA ALA A 68 8.14 6.36 -28.61
C ALA A 68 7.96 7.79 -29.14
N ARG A 69 8.55 8.81 -28.49
CA ARG A 69 8.50 10.21 -28.95
C ARG A 69 9.46 10.53 -30.10
N ILE A 70 10.53 9.77 -30.28
CA ILE A 70 11.48 9.94 -31.40
C ILE A 70 10.94 9.26 -32.68
N MET A 71 10.12 8.23 -32.51
CA MET A 71 9.55 7.46 -33.62
C MET A 71 8.23 8.03 -34.17
N ALA A 72 7.58 8.94 -33.43
CA ALA A 72 6.37 9.66 -33.82
C ALA A 72 6.71 11.03 -34.43
#